data_AF-A0A1L1W6Z1-F1
#
_entry.id   AF-A0A1L1W6Z1-F1
#
_cell.length_a   1.000
_cell.length_b   1.000
_cell.length_c   1.000
_cell.angle_alpha   90.00
_cell.angle_beta   90.00
_cell.angle_gamma   90.00
#
_symmetry.space_group_name_H-M   'P 1'
#
loop_
_entity.id
_entity.type
_entity.pdbx_description
1 polymer ?
#
loop_
_entity_poly.entity_id
_entity_poly.type
_entity_poly.pdbx_seq_one_letter_code
_entity_poly.pdbx_strand_id
1 'polypeptide(L)'
;QNYANQHKGDCRLVHSGGPYGENLAGSTGDLTGTAAVNLWVAEKSKYNYNSNSCVGGVCGHYTQVVWRNSVRLGCAKVRCNNGG
;
A
#
# COMPACT_ATOMS: atom_id res chain seq x y z
N GLN A 1 -2.05 13.88 -0.52
CA GLN A 1 -0.94 14.59 0.16
C GLN A 1 -1.23 14.84 1.64
N ASN A 2 -2.34 15.49 2.01
CA ASN A 2 -2.61 15.90 3.40
C ASN A 2 -2.54 14.75 4.42
N TYR A 3 -3.13 13.59 4.12
CA TYR A 3 -3.10 12.45 5.04
C TYR A 3 -1.68 11.92 5.25
N ALA A 4 -0.92 11.67 4.17
CA ALA A 4 0.47 11.22 4.27
C ALA A 4 1.35 12.18 5.10
N ASN A 5 1.12 13.50 4.98
CA ASN A 5 1.87 14.49 5.76
C ASN A 5 1.64 14.38 7.28
N GLN A 6 0.50 13.86 7.75
CA GLN A 6 0.23 13.70 9.18
C GLN A 6 1.21 12.72 9.83
N HIS A 7 1.72 11.75 9.07
CA HIS A 7 2.65 10.73 9.54
C HIS A 7 4.13 11.08 9.36
N LYS A 8 4.46 12.31 8.97
CA LYS A 8 5.85 12.74 8.81
C LYS A 8 6.65 12.67 10.12
N GLY A 9 5.98 12.89 11.27
CA GLY A 9 6.59 12.88 12.58
C GLY A 9 6.79 11.47 13.18
N ASP A 10 5.91 10.52 12.86
CA ASP A 10 5.84 9.22 13.52
C ASP A 10 6.07 8.00 12.61
N CYS A 11 6.06 8.21 11.29
CA CYS A 11 6.16 7.16 10.25
C CYS A 11 5.18 6.01 10.37
N ARG A 12 4.04 6.23 11.03
CA ARG A 12 3.11 5.13 11.26
C ARG A 12 2.37 4.80 9.96
N LEU A 13 2.45 3.54 9.55
CA LEU A 13 1.62 3.00 8.47
C LEU A 13 0.24 2.64 9.04
N VAL A 14 -0.60 3.66 9.23
CA VAL A 14 -1.96 3.51 9.75
C VAL A 14 -2.95 3.93 8.68
N HIS A 15 -3.96 3.10 8.46
CA HIS A 15 -4.98 3.39 7.47
C HIS A 15 -5.84 4.59 7.84
N SER A 16 -6.18 5.43 6.86
CA SER A 16 -6.97 6.65 7.07
C SER A 16 -8.39 6.39 7.58
N GLY A 17 -8.92 5.19 7.38
CA GLY A 17 -10.33 4.87 7.66
C GLY A 17 -11.32 5.64 6.78
N GLY A 18 -10.82 6.28 5.71
CA GLY A 18 -11.65 7.00 4.75
C GLY A 18 -12.53 6.08 3.89
N PRO A 19 -13.39 6.65 3.04
CA PRO A 19 -14.35 5.88 2.23
C PRO A 19 -13.71 5.17 1.02
N TYR A 20 -12.39 5.31 0.81
CA TYR A 20 -11.67 4.76 -0.33
C TYR A 20 -10.73 3.63 0.11
N GLY A 21 -10.47 2.68 -0.80
CA GLY A 21 -9.42 1.68 -0.62
C GLY A 21 -8.04 2.33 -0.53
N GLU A 22 -7.14 1.74 0.26
CA GLU A 22 -5.83 2.32 0.56
C GLU A 22 -4.77 1.23 0.71
N ASN A 23 -3.62 1.42 0.06
CA ASN A 23 -2.42 0.63 0.30
C ASN A 23 -1.34 1.55 0.88
N LEU A 24 -0.61 1.04 1.87
CA LEU A 24 0.49 1.76 2.53
C LEU A 24 1.80 1.01 2.32
N ALA A 25 2.90 1.76 2.21
CA ALA A 25 4.24 1.21 2.13
C ALA A 25 5.23 2.18 2.80
N GLY A 26 6.24 1.62 3.46
CA GLY A 26 7.30 2.37 4.12
C GLY A 26 8.64 1.69 3.92
N SER A 27 9.72 2.47 3.98
CA SER A 27 11.09 2.01 3.89
C SER A 27 11.98 2.93 4.72
N THR A 28 13.12 2.42 5.19
CA THR A 28 14.17 3.25 5.83
C THR A 28 15.04 3.99 4.81
N GLY A 29 14.91 3.65 3.53
CA GLY A 29 15.57 4.32 2.41
C GLY A 29 14.56 4.94 1.43
N ASP A 30 15.05 5.48 0.32
CA ASP A 30 14.16 6.03 -0.69
C ASP A 30 13.30 4.93 -1.33
N LEU A 31 11.98 5.01 -1.14
CA LEU A 31 11.02 4.12 -1.76
C LEU A 31 10.35 4.82 -2.94
N THR A 32 10.60 4.33 -4.16
CA THR A 32 9.92 4.84 -5.36
C THR A 32 8.49 4.32 -5.44
N GLY A 33 7.62 5.02 -6.16
CA GLY A 33 6.24 4.55 -6.41
C GLY A 33 6.21 3.18 -7.08
N THR A 34 7.09 2.96 -8.07
CA THR A 34 7.23 1.65 -8.74
C THR A 34 7.64 0.55 -7.77
N ALA A 35 8.61 0.81 -6.90
CA ALA A 35 9.05 -0.17 -5.90
C ALA A 35 7.91 -0.49 -4.91
N ALA A 36 7.17 0.51 -4.44
CA ALA A 36 6.01 0.30 -3.57
C ALA A 36 4.93 -0.56 -4.24
N VAL A 37 4.59 -0.27 -5.51
CA VAL A 37 3.63 -1.07 -6.27
C VAL A 37 4.14 -2.50 -6.49
N ASN A 38 5.42 -2.68 -6.76
CA ASN A 38 6.01 -4.02 -6.91
C ASN A 38 5.91 -4.85 -5.62
N LEU A 39 6.08 -4.23 -4.44
CA LEU A 39 5.88 -4.91 -3.15
C LEU A 39 4.43 -5.40 -3.00
N TRP A 40 3.45 -4.55 -3.33
CA TRP A 40 2.04 -4.93 -3.29
C TRP A 40 1.71 -6.02 -4.32
N VAL A 41 2.25 -5.93 -5.54
CA VAL A 41 2.02 -6.91 -6.61
C VAL A 41 2.67 -8.26 -6.30
N ALA A 42 3.81 -8.29 -5.59
CA ALA A 42 4.50 -9.52 -5.22
C ALA A 42 3.62 -10.46 -4.36
N GLU A 43 2.62 -9.91 -3.65
CA GLU A 43 1.63 -10.72 -2.92
C GLU A 43 0.76 -11.60 -3.83
N LYS A 44 0.80 -11.41 -5.16
CA LYS A 44 0.16 -12.32 -6.14
C LYS A 44 0.50 -13.79 -5.88
N SER A 45 1.75 -14.07 -5.47
CA SER A 45 2.20 -15.42 -5.11
C SER A 45 1.41 -16.07 -3.96
N LYS A 46 0.75 -15.24 -3.14
CA LYS A 46 -0.07 -15.63 -1.98
C LYS A 46 -1.57 -15.55 -2.31
N TYR A 47 -1.97 -15.25 -3.54
CA TYR A 47 -3.38 -15.19 -3.91
C TYR A 47 -3.79 -16.42 -4.72
N ASN A 48 -4.79 -17.15 -4.22
CA ASN A 48 -5.35 -18.29 -4.94
C ASN A 48 -6.65 -17.87 -5.63
N TYR A 49 -6.60 -17.75 -6.96
CA TYR A 49 -7.73 -17.35 -7.80
C TYR A 49 -8.91 -18.32 -7.76
N ASN A 50 -8.68 -19.64 -7.58
CA ASN A 50 -9.76 -20.63 -7.55
C ASN A 50 -10.60 -20.49 -6.28
N SER A 51 -9.94 -20.22 -5.15
CA SER A 51 -10.60 -20.05 -3.85
C SER A 51 -10.98 -18.60 -3.54
N ASN A 52 -10.52 -17.64 -4.37
CA ASN A 52 -10.65 -16.21 -4.14
C ASN A 52 -10.19 -15.78 -2.73
N SER A 53 -9.05 -16.31 -2.28
CA SER A 53 -8.54 -16.11 -0.92
C SER A 53 -7.01 -16.00 -0.86
N CYS A 54 -6.49 -15.43 0.22
CA CYS A 54 -5.06 -15.42 0.48
C CYS A 54 -4.62 -16.77 1.06
N VAL A 55 -3.58 -17.36 0.48
CA VAL A 55 -2.94 -18.60 0.92
C VAL A 55 -1.52 -18.30 1.41
N GLY A 56 -1.23 -18.66 2.66
CA GLY A 56 0.13 -18.50 3.21
C GLY A 56 0.55 -17.06 3.50
N GLY A 57 -0.42 -16.14 3.72
CA GLY A 57 -0.13 -14.79 4.20
C GLY A 57 -1.13 -13.74 3.72
N VAL A 58 -0.67 -12.50 3.66
CA VAL A 58 -1.47 -11.35 3.23
C VAL A 58 -1.39 -11.18 1.72
N CYS A 59 -2.53 -10.89 1.11
CA CYS A 59 -2.67 -10.59 -0.32
C CYS A 59 -3.57 -9.37 -0.59
N GLY A 60 -3.95 -8.65 0.48
CA GLY A 60 -4.87 -7.52 0.43
C GLY A 60 -4.37 -6.42 -0.49
N HIS A 61 -3.07 -6.11 -0.43
CA HIS A 61 -2.50 -5.06 -1.28
C HIS A 61 -2.57 -5.46 -2.75
N TYR A 62 -2.24 -6.72 -3.07
CA TYR A 62 -2.38 -7.24 -4.44
C TYR A 62 -3.81 -7.14 -4.93
N THR A 63 -4.78 -7.64 -4.15
CA THR A 63 -6.20 -7.60 -4.55
C THR A 63 -6.71 -6.17 -4.73
N GLN A 64 -6.24 -5.21 -3.94
CA GLN A 64 -6.59 -3.81 -4.13
C GLN A 64 -6.00 -3.24 -5.44
N VAL A 65 -4.76 -3.62 -5.81
CA VAL A 65 -4.12 -3.18 -7.06
C VAL A 65 -4.88 -3.66 -8.29
N VAL A 66 -5.38 -4.91 -8.28
CA VAL A 66 -6.11 -5.51 -9.42
C VAL A 66 -7.63 -5.42 -9.27
N TRP A 67 -8.12 -4.58 -8.35
CA TRP A 67 -9.54 -4.51 -8.07
C TRP A 67 -10.32 -3.90 -9.23
N ARG A 68 -11.22 -4.68 -9.85
CA ARG A 68 -11.96 -4.30 -11.06
C ARG A 68 -12.69 -2.95 -10.93
N ASN A 69 -13.22 -2.65 -9.75
CA ASN A 69 -14.04 -1.45 -9.53
C ASN A 69 -13.21 -0.22 -9.12
N SER A 70 -11.91 -0.38 -8.88
CA SER A 70 -11.00 0.73 -8.56
C SER A 70 -10.47 1.37 -9.83
N VAL A 71 -11.27 2.25 -10.44
CA VAL A 71 -10.95 2.89 -11.75
C VAL A 71 -10.22 4.22 -11.62
N ARG A 72 -9.98 4.71 -10.40
CA ARG A 72 -9.27 5.96 -10.11
C ARG A 72 -8.33 5.71 -8.93
N LEU A 73 -7.17 6.35 -8.97
CA LEU A 73 -6.17 6.29 -7.90
C LEU A 73 -5.56 7.66 -7.64
N GLY A 74 -5.03 7.82 -6.44
CA GLY A 74 -4.17 8.94 -6.05
C GLY A 74 -3.07 8.42 -5.14
N CYS A 75 -1.86 8.94 -5.32
CA CYS A 75 -0.69 8.55 -4.54
C CYS A 75 -0.05 9.77 -3.88
N ALA A 76 0.58 9.57 -2.73
CA ALA A 76 1.41 10.57 -2.08
C ALA A 76 2.61 9.89 -1.42
N LYS A 77 3.74 10.58 -1.37
CA LYS A 77 4.94 10.17 -0.68
C LYS A 77 5.39 11.28 0.25
N VAL A 78 5.87 10.90 1.42
CA VAL A 78 6.51 11.78 2.40
C VAL A 78 7.78 11.11 2.91
N ARG A 79 8.77 11.93 3.26
CA ARG A 79 9.97 11.50 3.98
C ARG A 79 9.78 11.85 5.44
N CYS A 80 9.89 10.89 6.34
CA CYS A 80 9.77 11.20 7.77
C CYS A 80 11.00 11.94 8.30
N ASN A 81 10.79 12.56 9.46
CA ASN A 81 11.82 13.31 10.18
C ASN A 81 12.98 12.44 10.70
N ASN A 82 12.76 11.14 10.92
CA ASN A 82 13.79 10.20 11.40
C ASN A 82 14.62 9.55 10.26
N GLY A 83 14.43 9.96 9.01
CA GLY A 83 15.24 9.51 7.88
C GLY A 83 14.65 8.38 7.04
N GLY A 84 13.52 7.79 7.46
CA GLY A 84 12.63 6.99 6.60
C GLY A 84 11.57 7.86 5.93
#